data_AF-A0A1R2AU72-F1
#
_entry.id   AF-A0A1R2AU72-F1
#
_cell.length_a   1.000
_cell.length_b   1.000
_cell.length_c   1.000
_cell.angle_alpha   90.00
_cell.angle_beta   90.00
_cell.angle_gamma   90.00
#
_symmetry.space_group_name_H-M   'P 1'
#
loop_
_entity.id
_entity.type
_entity.pdbx_description
1 polymer ?
#
loop_
_entity_poly.entity_id
_entity_poly.type
_entity_poly.pdbx_seq_one_letter_code
_entity_poly.pdbx_strand_id
1 'polypeptide(L)'
;METLIKYTAVGSLEGCKIIASYALEESFKDSIKKEVNNLLSNNHKGEWVTKNPSPYGIWFIQSDSIGLAYIVLVKNDYSDRLVVSLLSYLKDLFTNQKPENLKNSSSESYTSIMANDMRKIYEKYNDTNS
;
A
#
# COMPACT_ATOMS: atom_id res chain seq x y z
N MET A 1 12.89 14.65 10.74
CA MET A 1 12.58 14.67 9.30
C MET A 1 11.14 14.22 9.16
N GLU A 2 10.27 15.03 8.55
CA GLU A 2 8.87 14.63 8.32
C GLU A 2 8.83 13.62 7.17
N THR A 3 8.20 12.47 7.38
CA THR A 3 8.13 11.42 6.35
C THR A 3 7.04 11.76 5.34
N LEU A 4 7.40 11.70 4.05
CA LEU A 4 6.51 12.07 2.95
C LEU A 4 5.59 10.92 2.56
N ILE A 5 6.10 9.69 2.65
CA ILE A 5 5.29 8.48 2.63
C ILE A 5 4.99 8.12 4.08
N LYS A 6 3.71 7.95 4.38
CA LYS A 6 3.23 7.67 5.74
C LYS A 6 2.88 6.19 5.91
N TYR A 7 2.42 5.55 4.85
CA TYR A 7 1.99 4.16 4.90
C TYR A 7 2.03 3.49 3.52
N THR A 8 2.31 2.19 3.49
CA THR A 8 2.23 1.33 2.31
C THR A 8 1.51 0.03 2.66
N ALA A 9 0.70 -0.49 1.75
CA ALA A 9 0.03 -1.78 1.93
C ALA A 9 -0.24 -2.50 0.62
N VAL A 10 -0.41 -3.81 0.76
CA VAL A 10 -0.99 -4.69 -0.25
C VAL A 10 -2.20 -5.37 0.38
N GLY A 11 -3.33 -5.36 -0.31
CA GLY A 11 -4.58 -5.96 0.14
C GLY A 11 -5.25 -6.81 -0.93
N SER A 12 -6.20 -7.64 -0.50
CA SER A 12 -7.10 -8.41 -1.37
C SER A 12 -8.42 -7.66 -1.50
N LEU A 13 -8.83 -7.38 -2.73
CA LEU A 13 -10.13 -6.77 -3.02
C LEU A 13 -11.28 -7.74 -2.76
N GLU A 14 -11.10 -9.03 -3.09
CA GLU A 14 -12.14 -10.04 -2.86
C GLU A 14 -12.29 -10.36 -1.37
N GLY A 15 -11.17 -10.45 -0.65
CA GLY A 15 -11.18 -10.70 0.78
C GLY A 15 -11.39 -9.45 1.64
N CYS A 16 -11.48 -8.26 1.03
CA CYS A 16 -11.55 -6.96 1.70
C CYS A 16 -10.57 -6.84 2.89
N LYS A 17 -9.33 -7.30 2.71
CA LYS A 17 -8.36 -7.49 3.79
C LYS A 17 -6.96 -7.05 3.41
N ILE A 18 -6.23 -6.55 4.40
CA ILE A 18 -4.80 -6.22 4.26
C ILE A 18 -4.01 -7.54 4.28
N ILE A 19 -3.13 -7.74 3.30
CA ILE A 19 -2.24 -8.91 3.22
C ILE A 19 -0.90 -8.59 3.88
N ALA A 20 -0.34 -7.43 3.56
CA ALA A 20 0.89 -6.90 4.11
C ALA A 20 0.80 -5.39 4.21
N SER A 21 1.43 -4.80 5.23
CA SER A 21 1.49 -3.36 5.36
C SER A 21 2.72 -2.89 6.14
N TYR A 22 3.09 -1.64 5.93
CA TYR A 22 4.21 -1.01 6.60
C TYR A 22 3.94 0.47 6.84
N ALA A 23 4.19 0.90 8.08
CA ALA A 23 4.38 2.27 8.52
C ALA A 23 5.49 2.29 9.58
N LEU A 24 6.08 3.45 9.82
CA LEU A 24 7.11 3.61 10.84
C LEU A 24 6.57 3.36 12.26
N GLU A 25 5.35 3.81 12.52
CA GLU A 25 4.69 3.71 13.83
C GLU A 25 3.52 2.71 13.79
N GLU A 26 3.52 1.76 14.70
CA GLU A 26 2.44 0.76 14.83
C GLU A 26 1.10 1.41 15.22
N SER A 27 1.14 2.39 16.14
CA SER A 27 -0.04 3.16 16.55
C SER A 27 -0.70 3.87 15.36
N PHE A 28 0.10 4.38 14.42
CA PHE A 28 -0.41 5.00 13.21
C PHE A 28 -1.08 3.97 12.31
N LYS A 29 -0.46 2.81 12.10
CA LYS A 29 -1.04 1.69 11.34
C LYS A 29 -2.41 1.29 11.88
N ASP A 30 -2.54 1.16 13.19
CA ASP A 30 -3.82 0.82 13.84
C ASP A 30 -4.87 1.90 13.62
N SER A 31 -4.48 3.18 13.69
CA SER A 31 -5.40 4.31 13.52
C SER A 31 -6.03 4.37 12.12
N ILE A 32 -5.28 3.99 11.08
CA ILE A 32 -5.73 4.05 9.67
C ILE A 32 -6.30 2.73 9.15
N LYS A 33 -6.20 1.63 9.92
CA LYS A 33 -6.62 0.28 9.49
C LYS A 33 -8.06 0.23 8.97
N LYS A 34 -8.97 0.95 9.65
CA LYS A 34 -10.38 1.05 9.23
C LYS A 34 -10.53 1.76 7.88
N GLU A 35 -9.76 2.81 7.65
CA GLU A 35 -9.76 3.55 6.38
C GLU A 35 -9.28 2.65 5.24
N VAL A 36 -8.18 1.90 5.46
CA VAL A 36 -7.65 0.95 4.47
C VAL A 36 -8.66 -0.16 4.15
N ASN A 37 -9.33 -0.73 5.15
CA ASN A 37 -10.37 -1.74 4.92
C ASN A 37 -11.56 -1.19 4.10
N ASN A 38 -11.95 0.07 4.33
CA ASN A 38 -12.98 0.74 3.53
C ASN A 38 -12.52 0.93 2.08
N LEU A 39 -11.26 1.33 1.86
CA LEU A 39 -10.69 1.44 0.50
C LEU A 39 -10.78 0.09 -0.22
N LEU A 40 -10.37 -1.01 0.42
CA LEU A 40 -10.42 -2.34 -0.17
C LEU A 40 -11.85 -2.81 -0.50
N SER A 41 -12.86 -2.30 0.22
CA SER A 41 -14.26 -2.66 0.03
C SER A 41 -14.93 -1.88 -1.11
N ASN A 42 -14.34 -0.78 -1.58
CA ASN A 42 -14.95 0.15 -2.55
C ASN A 42 -14.81 -0.28 -4.03
N ASN A 43 -14.55 -1.56 -4.29
CA ASN A 43 -14.56 -2.17 -5.62
C ASN A 43 -13.72 -1.42 -6.67
N HIS A 44 -12.48 -1.09 -6.30
CA HIS A 44 -11.47 -0.56 -7.23
C HIS A 44 -11.11 -1.65 -8.25
N LYS A 45 -11.81 -1.69 -9.39
CA LYS A 45 -11.50 -2.62 -10.48
C LYS A 45 -10.78 -1.87 -11.61
N GLY A 46 -9.51 -2.18 -11.82
CA GLY A 46 -8.75 -1.72 -12.98
C GLY A 46 -7.31 -1.29 -12.67
N GLU A 47 -6.49 -1.19 -13.71
CA GLU A 47 -5.05 -0.91 -13.58
C GLU A 47 -4.71 0.56 -13.29
N TRP A 48 -5.71 1.44 -13.27
CA TRP A 48 -5.54 2.88 -13.10
C TRP A 48 -5.39 3.26 -11.63
N VAL A 49 -4.51 4.23 -11.37
CA VAL A 49 -4.29 4.75 -10.02
C VAL A 49 -5.45 5.66 -9.61
N THR A 50 -6.15 5.29 -8.55
CA THR A 50 -7.22 6.10 -7.92
C THR A 50 -6.63 6.95 -6.80
N LYS A 51 -7.07 8.21 -6.69
CA LYS A 51 -6.69 9.11 -5.60
C LYS A 51 -7.88 9.34 -4.66
N ASN A 52 -7.69 9.12 -3.36
CA ASN A 52 -8.70 9.41 -2.34
C ASN A 52 -8.11 10.31 -1.24
N PRO A 53 -8.76 11.43 -0.89
CA PRO A 53 -8.27 12.31 0.17
C PRO A 53 -8.38 11.63 1.55
N SER A 54 -7.46 11.99 2.44
CA SER A 54 -7.41 11.54 3.84
C SER A 54 -7.04 12.72 4.75
N PRO A 55 -7.46 12.73 6.02
CA PRO A 55 -6.95 13.70 7.00
C PRO A 55 -5.42 13.67 7.12
N TYR A 56 -4.80 12.54 6.76
CA TYR A 56 -3.36 12.33 6.85
C TYR A 56 -2.63 12.60 5.53
N GLY A 57 -3.32 12.90 4.43
CA GLY A 57 -2.70 13.10 3.11
C GLY A 57 -3.59 12.64 1.96
N ILE A 58 -3.00 11.96 0.98
CA ILE A 58 -3.69 11.41 -0.18
C ILE A 58 -3.37 9.92 -0.30
N TRP A 59 -4.41 9.11 -0.38
CA TRP A 59 -4.32 7.70 -0.77
C TRP A 59 -4.17 7.57 -2.27
N PHE A 60 -3.22 6.75 -2.69
CA PHE A 60 -3.10 6.28 -4.06
C PHE A 60 -3.29 4.77 -4.06
N ILE A 61 -4.22 4.31 -4.88
CA ILE A 61 -4.62 2.91 -4.95
C ILE A 61 -4.48 2.44 -6.40
N GLN A 62 -3.72 1.37 -6.62
CA GLN A 62 -3.68 0.66 -7.89
C GLN A 62 -4.13 -0.77 -7.67
N SER A 63 -5.02 -1.28 -8.52
CA SER A 63 -5.39 -2.70 -8.49
C SER A 63 -4.89 -3.43 -9.73
N ASP A 64 -4.77 -4.74 -9.64
CA ASP A 64 -4.45 -5.59 -10.80
C ASP A 64 -5.63 -6.50 -11.18
N SER A 65 -5.48 -7.22 -12.28
CA SER A 65 -6.52 -8.10 -12.83
C SER A 65 -6.81 -9.34 -11.97
N ILE A 66 -5.92 -9.66 -11.03
CA ILE A 66 -6.03 -10.84 -10.14
C ILE A 66 -6.68 -10.48 -8.80
N GLY A 67 -6.91 -9.19 -8.54
CA GLY A 67 -7.67 -8.69 -7.40
C GLY A 67 -6.81 -8.32 -6.19
N LEU A 68 -5.52 -8.05 -6.39
CA LEU A 68 -4.68 -7.37 -5.42
C LEU A 68 -4.80 -5.86 -5.58
N ALA A 69 -4.69 -5.15 -4.46
CA ALA A 69 -4.65 -3.70 -4.40
C ALA A 69 -3.36 -3.25 -3.71
N TYR A 70 -2.64 -2.34 -4.36
CA TYR A 70 -1.44 -1.67 -3.90
C TYR A 70 -1.83 -0.28 -3.43
N ILE A 71 -1.55 0.03 -2.17
CA ILE A 71 -2.07 1.22 -1.50
C ILE A 71 -0.90 1.98 -0.89
N VAL A 72 -0.86 3.29 -1.11
CA VAL A 72 0.13 4.19 -0.52
C VAL A 72 -0.58 5.42 0.04
N LEU A 73 -0.21 5.85 1.24
CA LEU A 73 -0.56 7.16 1.79
C LEU A 73 0.65 8.08 1.73
N VAL A 74 0.50 9.23 1.07
CA VAL A 74 1.53 10.25 0.98
C VAL A 74 1.02 11.61 1.41
N LYS A 75 1.93 12.53 1.74
CA LYS A 75 1.61 13.95 1.96
C LYS A 75 1.07 14.59 0.68
N ASN A 76 0.26 15.64 0.82
CA ASN A 76 -0.48 16.28 -0.29
C ASN A 76 0.39 16.83 -1.44
N ASP A 77 1.65 17.12 -1.17
CA ASP A 77 2.64 17.71 -2.09
C ASP A 77 3.63 16.67 -2.66
N TYR A 78 3.46 15.40 -2.34
CA TYR A 78 4.34 14.35 -2.83
C TYR A 78 4.12 14.10 -4.33
N SER A 79 5.22 13.88 -5.07
CA SER A 79 5.18 13.75 -6.53
C SER A 79 4.39 12.52 -6.98
N ASP A 80 3.31 12.75 -7.73
CA ASP A 80 2.51 11.69 -8.38
C ASP A 80 3.39 10.69 -9.15
N ARG A 81 4.42 11.17 -9.84
CA ARG A 81 5.34 10.32 -10.61
C ARG A 81 6.09 9.34 -9.71
N LEU A 82 6.53 9.80 -8.53
CA LEU A 82 7.19 8.94 -7.55
C LEU A 82 6.20 7.94 -6.94
N VAL A 83 4.94 8.34 -6.71
CA VAL A 83 3.91 7.41 -6.21
C VAL A 83 3.61 6.31 -7.22
N VAL A 84 3.47 6.64 -8.50
CA VAL A 84 3.24 5.65 -9.57
C VAL A 84 4.42 4.67 -9.64
N SER A 85 5.66 5.16 -9.53
CA SER A 85 6.86 4.32 -9.46
C SER A 85 6.84 3.40 -8.22
N LEU A 86 6.45 3.93 -7.07
CA LEU A 86 6.33 3.17 -5.81
C LEU A 86 5.27 2.07 -5.91
N LEU A 87 4.08 2.39 -6.42
CA LEU A 87 2.99 1.42 -6.64
C LEU A 87 3.43 0.32 -7.60
N SER A 88 4.13 0.67 -8.68
CA SER A 88 4.68 -0.32 -9.63
C SER A 88 5.69 -1.25 -8.95
N TYR A 89 6.56 -0.71 -8.10
CA TYR A 89 7.54 -1.50 -7.36
C TYR A 89 6.89 -2.43 -6.33
N LEU A 90 5.84 -1.98 -5.63
CA LEU A 90 5.03 -2.83 -4.76
C LEU A 90 4.32 -3.93 -5.54
N LYS A 91 3.79 -3.61 -6.73
CA LYS A 91 3.20 -4.59 -7.63
C LYS A 91 4.20 -5.68 -7.97
N ASP A 92 5.35 -5.31 -8.53
CA ASP A 92 6.39 -6.27 -8.92
C ASP A 92 6.88 -7.13 -7.75
N LEU A 93 7.05 -6.55 -6.56
CA LEU A 93 7.48 -7.29 -5.38
C LEU A 93 6.50 -8.42 -5.02
N PHE A 94 5.19 -8.14 -5.06
CA PHE A 94 4.17 -9.09 -4.60
C PHE A 94 3.66 -10.01 -5.72
N THR A 95 3.62 -9.57 -6.98
CA THR A 95 3.24 -10.46 -8.09
C THR A 95 4.26 -11.57 -8.32
N ASN A 96 5.52 -11.38 -7.92
CA ASN A 96 6.54 -12.43 -7.96
C ASN A 96 6.38 -13.50 -6.86
N GLN A 97 5.47 -13.30 -5.90
CA GLN A 97 5.29 -14.17 -4.72
C GLN A 97 4.11 -15.16 -4.85
N LYS A 98 3.72 -15.51 -6.08
CA LYS A 98 2.52 -16.33 -6.41
C LYS A 98 1.23 -15.66 -5.92
N PRO A 99 0.67 -14.72 -6.69
CA PRO A 99 -0.35 -13.81 -6.19
C PRO A 99 -1.71 -14.45 -5.89
N GLU A 100 -2.00 -15.63 -6.44
CA GLU A 100 -3.19 -16.40 -6.05
C GLU A 100 -3.15 -16.84 -4.58
N ASN A 101 -1.95 -17.12 -4.04
CA ASN A 101 -1.78 -17.45 -2.64
C ASN A 101 -1.94 -16.22 -1.75
N LEU A 102 -1.48 -15.05 -2.23
CA LEU A 102 -1.59 -13.79 -1.51
C LEU A 102 -3.05 -13.36 -1.34
N LYS A 103 -3.84 -13.42 -2.41
CA LYS A 103 -5.26 -13.03 -2.37
C LYS A 103 -6.06 -13.81 -1.33
N ASN A 104 -5.73 -15.10 -1.16
CA ASN A 104 -6.41 -16.03 -0.27
C ASN A 104 -5.79 -16.08 1.14
N SER A 105 -4.66 -15.42 1.38
CA SER A 105 -3.97 -15.47 2.66
C SER A 105 -4.77 -14.85 3.80
N SER A 106 -4.49 -15.22 5.05
CA SER A 106 -5.10 -14.53 6.20
C SER A 106 -4.65 -13.07 6.27
N SER A 107 -5.46 -12.24 6.93
CA SER A 107 -5.15 -10.81 7.14
C SER A 107 -3.77 -10.66 7.77
N GLU A 108 -2.97 -9.74 7.24
CA GLU A 108 -1.63 -9.36 7.72
C GLU A 108 -0.60 -10.50 7.80
N SER A 109 -0.89 -11.68 7.23
CA SER A 109 0.02 -12.84 7.27
C SER A 109 1.36 -12.62 6.59
N TYR A 110 1.43 -11.70 5.64
CA TYR A 110 2.66 -11.35 4.94
C TYR A 110 3.31 -10.08 5.48
N THR A 111 2.71 -9.39 6.47
CA THR A 111 3.28 -8.18 7.08
C THR A 111 4.67 -8.47 7.66
N SER A 112 4.80 -9.50 8.49
CA SER A 112 6.11 -9.86 9.07
C SER A 112 7.06 -10.50 8.05
N ILE A 113 6.52 -11.25 7.07
CA ILE A 113 7.31 -11.93 6.03
C ILE A 113 7.99 -10.89 5.12
N MET A 114 7.25 -9.85 4.74
CA MET A 114 7.69 -8.80 3.81
C MET A 114 8.20 -7.54 4.53
N ALA A 115 8.29 -7.55 5.86
CA ALA A 115 8.62 -6.37 6.65
C ALA A 115 9.93 -5.70 6.20
N ASN A 116 10.95 -6.50 5.89
CA ASN A 116 12.24 -5.99 5.44
C ASN A 116 12.17 -5.34 4.06
N ASP A 117 11.47 -5.96 3.12
CA ASP A 117 11.35 -5.44 1.75
C ASP A 117 10.47 -4.19 1.71
N MET A 118 9.36 -4.18 2.44
CA MET A 118 8.50 -3.00 2.55
C MET A 118 9.20 -1.82 3.25
N ARG A 119 9.99 -2.09 4.30
CA ARG A 119 10.82 -1.07 4.94
C ARG A 119 11.83 -0.46 3.98
N LYS A 120 12.57 -1.28 3.20
CA LYS A 120 13.53 -0.77 2.22
C LYS A 120 12.87 0.10 1.16
N ILE A 121 11.67 -0.28 0.71
CA ILE A 121 10.87 0.53 -0.21
C ILE A 121 10.51 1.87 0.45
N TYR A 122 10.00 1.84 1.68
CA TYR A 122 9.64 3.03 2.43
C TYR A 122 10.81 4.00 2.62
N GLU A 123 11.99 3.47 3.00
CA GLU A 123 13.22 4.25 3.17
C GLU A 123 13.65 4.87 1.85
N LYS A 124 13.78 4.06 0.78
CA LYS A 124 14.20 4.52 -0.55
C LYS A 124 13.39 5.73 -1.03
N TYR A 125 12.07 5.66 -0.96
CA TYR A 125 11.20 6.71 -1.51
C TYR A 125 10.98 7.90 -0.58
N ASN A 126 11.36 7.80 0.70
CA ASN A 126 11.47 8.96 1.59
C ASN A 126 12.85 9.65 1.47
N ASP A 127 13.93 8.88 1.24
CA ASP A 127 15.29 9.40 1.10
C ASP A 127 15.54 10.11 -0.24
N THR A 128 14.82 9.74 -1.30
CA THR A 128 15.00 10.33 -2.65
C THR A 128 14.65 11.83 -2.73
N ASN A 129 14.12 12.43 -1.65
CA ASN A 129 13.86 13.87 -1.53
C ASN A 129 14.81 14.61 -0.57
N SER A 130 15.91 13.98 -0.16
CA SER A 130 16.98 14.60 0.66
C SER A 130 18.10 15.20 -0.21
#